data_AF-A0A7K2PDW9-F1
#
_entry.id   AF-A0A7K2PDW9-F1
#
_cell.length_a   1.000
_cell.length_b   1.000
_cell.length_c   1.000
_cell.angle_alpha   90.00
_cell.angle_beta   90.00
_cell.angle_gamma   90.00
#
_symmetry.space_group_name_H-M   'P 1'
#
loop_
_entity.id
_entity.type
_entity.pdbx_description
1 polymer ?
#
loop_
_entity_poly.entity_id
_entity_poly.type
_entity_poly.pdbx_seq_one_letter_code
_entity_poly.pdbx_strand_id
1 'polypeptide(L)'
;DTETDEQAKAAVTAHLDRLDGMGVAATGQILTGVGDHAAAGRALARHAAEVGARTVAVGRSPRGPLVQFADGSFTSALTHAATCTVVLVDPDAEPRPLTARSLTELRAEAR
;
A
#
# COMPACT_ATOMS: atom_id res chain seq x y z
N ASP A 1 12.63 -6.71 -15.30
CA ASP A 1 12.23 -5.50 -16.03
C ASP A 1 11.75 -4.44 -15.08
N THR A 2 12.27 -3.23 -15.25
CA THR A 2 11.81 -2.04 -14.52
C THR A 2 10.64 -1.47 -15.28
N GLU A 3 9.54 -1.21 -14.57
CA GLU A 3 8.39 -0.49 -15.11
C GLU A 3 8.82 0.87 -15.66
N THR A 4 8.37 1.22 -16.86
CA THR A 4 8.56 2.55 -17.45
C THR A 4 7.49 3.52 -16.97
N ASP A 5 7.75 4.82 -17.04
CA ASP A 5 6.77 5.85 -16.69
C ASP A 5 5.45 5.69 -17.46
N GLU A 6 5.52 5.31 -18.75
CA GLU A 6 4.33 5.07 -19.57
C GLU A 6 3.57 3.82 -19.13
N GLN A 7 4.27 2.76 -18.71
CA GLN A 7 3.64 1.56 -18.14
C GLN A 7 2.94 1.90 -16.80
N ALA A 8 3.60 2.67 -15.94
CA ALA A 8 3.03 3.12 -14.67
C ALA A 8 1.76 3.96 -14.89
N LYS A 9 1.80 4.93 -15.83
CA LYS A 9 0.63 5.74 -16.21
C LYS A 9 -0.51 4.87 -16.73
N ALA A 10 -0.21 3.96 -17.66
CA ALA A 10 -1.23 3.08 -18.23
C ALA A 10 -1.88 2.20 -17.14
N ALA A 11 -1.08 1.66 -16.20
CA ALA A 11 -1.59 0.85 -15.10
C ALA A 11 -2.49 1.63 -14.14
N VAL A 12 -2.13 2.87 -13.81
CA VAL A 12 -2.93 3.76 -12.96
C VAL A 12 -4.23 4.17 -13.67
N THR A 13 -4.17 4.58 -14.94
CA THR A 13 -5.37 4.93 -15.72
C THR A 13 -6.34 3.75 -15.78
N ALA A 14 -5.85 2.56 -16.11
CA ALA A 14 -6.69 1.35 -16.14
C ALA A 14 -7.30 0.98 -14.76
N HIS A 15 -6.69 1.41 -13.66
CA HIS A 15 -7.28 1.27 -12.32
C HIS A 15 -8.36 2.31 -12.07
N LEU A 16 -8.15 3.57 -12.46
CA LEU A 16 -9.14 4.62 -12.31
C LEU A 16 -10.39 4.34 -13.13
N ASP A 17 -10.25 3.90 -14.39
CA ASP A 17 -11.38 3.55 -15.24
C ASP A 17 -12.23 2.43 -14.63
N ARG A 18 -11.58 1.45 -13.99
CA ARG A 18 -12.28 0.37 -13.28
C ARG A 18 -13.06 0.90 -12.07
N LEU A 19 -12.46 1.80 -11.30
CA LEU A 19 -13.11 2.41 -10.13
C LEU A 19 -14.29 3.28 -10.55
N ASP A 20 -14.13 4.05 -11.63
CA ASP A 20 -15.20 4.87 -12.21
C ASP A 20 -16.38 4.00 -12.69
N GLY A 21 -16.09 2.87 -13.34
CA GLY A 21 -17.10 1.87 -13.71
C GLY A 21 -17.86 1.26 -12.52
N MET A 22 -17.33 1.39 -11.31
CA MET A 22 -17.98 0.99 -10.05
C MET A 22 -18.62 2.17 -9.29
N GLY A 23 -18.61 3.38 -9.87
CA GLY A 23 -19.12 4.60 -9.25
C GLY A 23 -18.23 5.14 -8.12
N VAL A 24 -16.97 4.72 -8.06
CA VAL A 24 -16.00 5.15 -7.03
C VAL A 24 -15.18 6.32 -7.58
N ALA A 25 -15.41 7.51 -7.03
CA ALA A 25 -14.59 8.68 -7.33
C ALA A 25 -13.17 8.48 -6.76
N ALA A 26 -12.16 8.47 -7.63
CA ALA A 26 -10.78 8.23 -7.27
C ALA A 26 -9.81 9.13 -8.05
N THR A 27 -8.66 9.42 -7.44
CA THR A 27 -7.55 10.13 -8.08
C THR A 27 -6.32 9.22 -8.06
N GLY A 28 -5.59 9.19 -9.17
CA GLY A 28 -4.35 8.40 -9.29
C GLY A 28 -3.12 9.24 -9.00
N GLN A 29 -2.12 8.63 -8.37
CA GLN A 29 -0.82 9.25 -8.14
C GLN A 29 0.29 8.21 -8.37
N ILE A 30 1.32 8.61 -9.12
CA ILE A 30 2.52 7.81 -9.34
C ILE A 30 3.62 8.39 -8.46
N LEU A 31 4.24 7.54 -7.65
CA LEU A 31 5.38 7.91 -6.84
C LEU A 31 6.66 7.69 -7.66
N THR A 32 7.25 8.76 -8.16
CA THR A 32 8.56 8.73 -8.85
C THR A 32 9.69 9.01 -7.87
N GLY A 33 10.87 8.43 -8.11
CA GLY A 33 12.07 8.74 -7.33
C GLY A 33 12.04 8.30 -5.86
N VAL A 34 11.22 7.30 -5.50
CA VAL A 34 11.26 6.68 -4.18
C VAL A 34 12.49 5.78 -4.08
N GLY A 35 13.41 6.10 -3.15
CA GLY A 35 14.70 5.40 -3.06
C GLY A 35 14.54 3.89 -2.87
N ASP A 36 13.85 3.47 -1.81
CA ASP A 36 13.52 2.08 -1.54
C ASP A 36 12.04 1.90 -1.15
N HIS A 37 11.63 0.66 -0.95
CA HIS A 37 10.26 0.32 -0.56
C HIS A 37 9.85 0.98 0.77
N ALA A 38 10.75 1.08 1.74
CA ALA A 38 10.46 1.74 3.01
C ALA A 38 10.25 3.25 2.85
N ALA A 39 11.06 3.89 1.99
CA ALA A 39 10.93 5.29 1.64
C ALA A 39 9.61 5.56 0.93
N ALA A 40 9.19 4.68 0.02
CA ALA A 40 7.86 4.75 -0.60
C ALA A 40 6.74 4.63 0.44
N GLY A 41 6.84 3.71 1.40
CA GLY A 41 5.86 3.56 2.49
C GLY A 41 5.76 4.81 3.37
N ARG A 42 6.90 5.43 3.72
CA ARG A 42 6.94 6.70 4.45
C ARG A 42 6.41 7.87 3.63
N ALA A 43 6.68 7.91 2.33
CA ALA A 43 6.14 8.93 1.44
C ALA A 43 4.61 8.85 1.37
N LEU A 44 4.04 7.64 1.28
CA LEU A 44 2.59 7.46 1.34
C LEU A 44 2.02 7.88 2.70
N ALA A 45 2.65 7.52 3.82
CA ALA A 45 2.22 7.94 5.15
C ALA A 45 2.17 9.46 5.29
N ARG A 46 3.19 10.15 4.78
CA ARG A 46 3.25 11.62 4.77
C ARG A 46 2.12 12.21 3.93
N HIS A 47 1.93 11.69 2.72
CA HIS A 47 0.86 12.16 1.85
C HIS A 47 -0.53 11.95 2.48
N ALA A 48 -0.77 10.79 3.10
CA ALA A 48 -2.00 10.51 3.83
C ALA A 48 -2.26 11.53 4.94
N ALA A 49 -1.23 11.94 5.68
CA ALA A 49 -1.36 13.01 6.67
C ALA A 49 -1.65 14.39 6.03
N GLU A 50 -0.96 14.73 4.94
CA GLU A 50 -1.12 16.00 4.22
C GLU A 50 -2.55 16.20 3.69
N VAL A 51 -3.18 15.13 3.18
CA VAL A 51 -4.57 15.18 2.67
C VAL A 51 -5.63 14.91 3.73
N GLY A 52 -5.23 14.69 4.99
CA GLY A 52 -6.16 14.39 6.09
C GLY A 52 -6.87 13.03 5.95
N ALA A 53 -6.21 12.03 5.35
CA ALA A 53 -6.77 10.71 5.20
C ALA A 53 -7.05 10.06 6.57
N ARG A 54 -8.24 9.46 6.71
CA ARG A 54 -8.64 8.72 7.92
C ARG A 54 -8.19 7.26 7.90
N THR A 55 -7.99 6.72 6.70
CA THR A 55 -7.62 5.31 6.48
C THR A 55 -6.72 5.18 5.26
N VAL A 56 -5.74 4.29 5.35
CA VAL A 56 -4.95 3.80 4.22
C VAL A 56 -5.20 2.31 4.04
N ALA A 57 -5.64 1.91 2.86
CA ALA A 57 -5.82 0.50 2.51
C ALA A 57 -4.65 -0.01 1.68
N VAL A 58 -4.13 -1.20 2.02
CA VAL A 58 -3.03 -1.86 1.32
C VAL A 58 -3.48 -3.26 0.94
N GLY A 59 -3.29 -3.65 -0.32
CA GLY A 59 -3.58 -5.00 -0.81
C GLY A 59 -2.50 -6.02 -0.46
N ARG A 60 -2.77 -7.30 -0.72
CA ARG A 60 -1.75 -8.35 -0.72
C ARG A 60 -0.70 -8.10 -1.80
N SER A 61 0.57 -8.31 -1.46
CA SER A 61 1.66 -8.21 -2.42
C SER A 61 1.73 -9.48 -3.26
N PRO A 62 1.85 -9.37 -4.60
CA PRO A 62 2.09 -10.54 -5.45
C PRO A 62 3.46 -11.19 -5.18
N ARG A 63 4.37 -10.50 -4.47
CA ARG A 63 5.67 -11.01 -4.04
C ARG A 63 5.59 -11.88 -2.78
N GLY A 64 4.39 -12.14 -2.28
CA GLY A 64 4.13 -13.00 -1.13
C GLY A 64 4.28 -12.30 0.23
N PRO A 65 3.74 -12.94 1.29
CA PRO A 65 3.65 -12.33 2.62
C PRO A 65 5.01 -12.12 3.29
N LEU A 66 5.98 -13.00 3.03
CA LEU A 66 7.34 -12.89 3.57
C LEU A 66 8.01 -11.56 3.17
N VAL A 67 7.92 -11.18 1.90
CA VAL A 67 8.48 -9.93 1.38
C VAL A 67 7.62 -8.74 1.80
N GLN A 68 6.30 -8.90 1.78
CA GLN A 68 5.36 -7.82 2.10
C GLN A 68 5.51 -7.32 3.54
N PHE A 69 5.76 -8.23 4.48
CA PHE A 69 5.79 -7.90 5.90
C PHE A 69 7.19 -7.78 6.47
N ALA A 70 8.26 -8.17 5.76
CA ALA A 70 9.65 -8.03 6.25
C ALA A 70 9.98 -6.62 6.81
N ASP A 71 10.96 -6.53 7.69
CA ASP A 71 11.50 -5.24 8.12
C ASP A 71 12.06 -4.48 6.92
N GLY A 72 11.84 -3.17 6.87
CA GLY A 72 12.19 -2.34 5.71
C GLY A 72 11.29 -2.53 4.49
N SER A 73 10.23 -3.33 4.57
CA SER A 73 9.20 -3.38 3.53
C SER A 73 8.36 -2.10 3.47
N PHE A 74 7.71 -1.88 2.33
CA PHE A 74 6.72 -0.82 2.16
C PHE A 74 5.65 -0.86 3.24
N THR A 75 5.02 -2.02 3.44
CA THR A 75 3.92 -2.21 4.38
C THR A 75 4.37 -1.95 5.81
N SER A 76 5.54 -2.45 6.20
CA SER A 76 6.06 -2.24 7.56
C SER A 76 6.37 -0.75 7.80
N ALA A 77 7.06 -0.09 6.86
CA ALA A 77 7.40 1.32 6.99
C ALA A 77 6.17 2.23 7.01
N LEU A 78 5.19 1.96 6.15
CA LEU A 78 3.89 2.65 6.15
C LEU A 78 3.18 2.48 7.49
N THR A 79 3.05 1.25 7.99
CA THR A 79 2.37 0.97 9.26
C THR A 79 3.01 1.68 10.44
N HIS A 80 4.34 1.84 10.42
CA HIS A 80 5.05 2.55 11.49
C HIS A 80 4.93 4.09 11.36
N ALA A 81 4.85 4.61 10.14
CA ALA A 81 4.87 6.05 9.89
C ALA A 81 3.48 6.69 9.81
N ALA A 82 2.44 5.92 9.48
CA ALA A 82 1.09 6.44 9.33
C ALA A 82 0.50 6.89 10.68
N THR A 83 -0.13 8.06 10.68
CA THR A 83 -0.86 8.59 11.84
C THR A 83 -2.35 8.20 11.83
N CYS A 84 -2.81 7.57 10.75
CA CYS A 84 -4.17 7.10 10.55
C CYS A 84 -4.23 5.57 10.51
N THR A 85 -5.45 5.01 10.47
CA THR A 85 -5.63 3.57 10.42
C THR A 85 -5.09 3.00 9.11
N VAL A 86 -4.18 2.02 9.18
CA VAL A 86 -3.76 1.23 8.03
C VAL A 86 -4.49 -0.10 8.06
N VAL A 87 -5.09 -0.52 6.94
CA VAL A 87 -5.80 -1.81 6.82
C VAL A 87 -5.23 -2.63 5.66
N LEU A 88 -5.00 -3.92 5.93
CA LEU A 88 -4.74 -4.92 4.92
C LEU A 88 -6.07 -5.38 4.33
N VAL A 89 -6.23 -5.21 3.04
CA VAL A 89 -7.41 -5.66 2.29
C VAL A 89 -7.03 -6.88 1.47
N ASP A 90 -7.80 -7.93 1.65
CA ASP A 90 -7.69 -9.19 0.94
C ASP A 90 -9.07 -9.49 0.35
N PRO A 91 -9.22 -9.78 -0.95
CA PRO A 91 -10.53 -10.06 -1.54
C PRO A 91 -11.25 -11.23 -0.87
N ASP A 92 -10.49 -12.18 -0.30
CA ASP A 92 -11.01 -13.42 0.25
C ASP A 92 -11.05 -13.43 1.79
N ALA A 93 -10.74 -12.31 2.45
CA ALA A 93 -10.75 -12.23 3.91
C ALA A 93 -11.23 -10.87 4.43
N GLU A 94 -11.66 -10.87 5.70
CA GLU A 94 -12.03 -9.64 6.39
C GLU A 94 -10.86 -8.64 6.44
N PRO A 95 -11.10 -7.34 6.19
CA PRO A 95 -10.06 -6.33 6.30
C PRO A 95 -9.41 -6.31 7.69
N ARG A 96 -8.09 -6.43 7.73
CA ARG A 96 -7.32 -6.56 8.98
C ARG A 96 -6.54 -5.28 9.26
N PRO A 97 -6.75 -4.62 10.41
CA PRO A 97 -5.92 -3.50 10.81
C PRO A 97 -4.43 -3.89 10.93
N LEU A 98 -3.58 -3.07 10.34
CA LEU A 98 -2.13 -3.19 10.44
C LEU A 98 -1.61 -2.34 11.60
N THR A 99 -0.96 -3.01 12.53
CA THR A 99 -0.30 -2.47 13.73
C THR A 99 1.05 -3.14 13.86
N ALA A 100 1.94 -2.62 14.72
CA ALA A 100 3.21 -3.27 15.02
C ALA A 100 3.02 -4.74 15.48
N ARG A 101 1.96 -4.99 16.26
CA ARG A 101 1.60 -6.34 16.69
C ARG A 101 1.15 -7.22 15.54
N SER A 102 0.18 -6.76 14.73
CA SER A 102 -0.36 -7.59 13.65
C SER A 102 0.65 -7.85 12.54
N LEU A 103 1.63 -6.96 12.33
CA LEU A 103 2.78 -7.24 11.45
C LEU A 103 3.65 -8.39 11.97
N THR A 104 3.90 -8.45 13.28
CA THR A 104 4.66 -9.55 13.90
C THR A 104 3.94 -10.88 13.72
N GLU A 105 2.62 -10.89 13.93
CA GLU A 105 1.77 -12.06 13.72
C GLU A 105 1.79 -12.52 12.25
N LEU A 106 1.58 -11.59 11.30
CA LEU A 106 1.60 -11.88 9.85
C LEU A 106 2.96 -12.44 9.37
N ARG A 107 4.07 -12.01 9.97
CA ARG A 107 5.39 -12.56 9.67
C ARG A 107 5.56 -13.99 10.18
N ALA A 108 5.00 -14.30 11.35
CA ALA A 108 5.06 -15.63 11.92
C ALA A 108 4.17 -16.60 11.12
N GLU A 109 2.99 -16.16 10.69
CA GLU A 109 2.08 -16.92 9.81
C GLU A 109 2.70 -17.23 8.44
N ALA A 110 3.65 -16.41 7.97
CA ALA A 110 4.29 -16.56 6.67
C ALA A 110 5.50 -17.51 6.66
N ARG A 111 5.93 -18.01 7.83
CA ARG A 111 7.05 -18.94 8.01
C ARG A 111 6.55 -20.39 8.02
#